data_AF-A0A444XJK9-F1
#
_entry.id   AF-A0A444XJK9-F1
#
_cell.length_a   1.000
_cell.length_b   1.000
_cell.length_c   1.000
_cell.angle_alpha   90.00
_cell.angle_beta   90.00
_cell.angle_gamma   90.00
#
_symmetry.space_group_name_H-M   'P 1'
#
loop_
_entity.id
_entity.type
_entity.pdbx_description
1 polymer ?
#
loop_
_entity_poly.entity_id
_entity_poly.type
_entity_poly.pdbx_seq_one_letter_code
_entity_poly.pdbx_strand_id
1 'polypeptide(L)'
;MINTRKRKCQILDPLHKIAPTDERKTINKFTGYVFSRLITYAGGKPLQKAEREKEIKSPYVKISGQKTSYDCAVYVMKWMEIIEPENIKKGKYQWDNWPQEEVDHYRVEYASRILFSEMNTQRDQAIRESSAIRLSKPSSILLSPFCQINSADIKTG
;
A
#
# COMPACT_ATOMS: atom_id res chain seq x y z
N MET A 1 7.60 -6.71 -6.95
CA MET A 1 6.20 -6.26 -7.15
C MET A 1 5.61 -6.96 -8.37
N ILE A 2 4.40 -7.50 -8.22
CA ILE A 2 3.69 -8.23 -9.26
C ILE A 2 2.45 -7.44 -9.68
N ASN A 3 2.30 -7.19 -10.99
CA ASN A 3 1.09 -6.64 -11.58
C ASN A 3 0.42 -7.76 -12.39
N THR A 4 -0.65 -8.33 -11.84
CA THR A 4 -1.41 -9.43 -12.46
C THR A 4 -2.16 -8.98 -13.71
N ARG A 5 -2.78 -7.79 -13.70
CA ARG A 5 -3.49 -7.21 -14.86
C ARG A 5 -2.58 -7.03 -16.07
N LYS A 6 -1.40 -6.44 -15.86
CA LYS A 6 -0.39 -6.22 -16.92
C LYS A 6 0.50 -7.45 -17.15
N ARG A 7 0.35 -8.50 -16.33
CA ARG A 7 1.17 -9.72 -16.35
C ARG A 7 2.67 -9.40 -16.32
N LYS A 8 3.09 -8.52 -15.39
CA LYS A 8 4.49 -8.10 -15.21
C LYS A 8 4.97 -8.31 -13.79
N CYS A 9 6.17 -8.85 -13.66
CA CYS A 9 6.94 -8.86 -12.42
C CYS A 9 8.06 -7.83 -12.52
N GLN A 10 8.23 -7.01 -11.49
CA GLN A 10 9.25 -5.97 -11.42
C GLN A 10 9.94 -6.01 -10.06
N ILE A 11 11.23 -5.69 -10.04
CA ILE A 11 12.03 -5.66 -8.81
C ILE A 11 12.07 -4.24 -8.29
N LEU A 12 11.75 -4.09 -7.00
CA LEU A 12 11.92 -2.86 -6.25
C LEU A 12 13.13 -3.06 -5.35
N ASP A 13 14.17 -2.28 -5.59
CA ASP A 13 15.41 -2.30 -4.83
C ASP A 13 15.87 -0.85 -4.60
N PRO A 14 15.74 -0.34 -3.36
CA PRO A 14 16.19 0.99 -3.01
C PRO A 14 17.69 1.18 -3.11
N LEU A 15 18.48 0.11 -3.08
CA LEU A 15 19.93 0.17 -3.09
C LEU A 15 20.51 -0.05 -4.50
N HIS A 16 20.08 -1.10 -5.20
CA HIS A 16 20.62 -1.47 -6.51
C HIS A 16 19.63 -1.24 -7.64
N LYS A 17 20.10 -0.68 -8.77
CA LYS A 17 19.27 -0.50 -9.98
C LYS A 17 19.40 -1.62 -11.00
N ILE A 18 20.33 -2.54 -10.74
CA ILE A 18 20.58 -3.77 -11.48
C ILE A 18 20.92 -4.88 -10.48
N ALA A 19 20.92 -6.14 -10.91
CA ALA A 19 21.34 -7.23 -10.05
C ALA A 19 22.84 -7.12 -9.70
N PRO A 20 23.22 -6.96 -8.43
CA PRO A 20 24.61 -6.75 -8.03
C PRO A 20 25.47 -8.01 -8.15
N THR A 21 24.86 -9.20 -8.08
CA THR A 21 25.57 -10.49 -8.10
C THR A 21 24.90 -11.49 -9.04
N ASP A 22 25.65 -12.50 -9.48
CA ASP A 22 25.11 -13.58 -10.32
C ASP A 22 24.11 -14.45 -9.55
N GLU A 23 24.32 -14.67 -8.26
CA GLU A 23 23.33 -15.29 -7.36
C GLU A 23 22.01 -14.51 -7.39
N ARG A 24 22.07 -13.18 -7.31
CA ARG A 24 20.88 -12.34 -7.39
C ARG A 24 20.21 -12.45 -8.76
N LYS A 25 20.97 -12.53 -9.85
CA LYS A 25 20.40 -12.79 -11.20
C LYS A 25 19.67 -14.14 -11.23
N THR A 26 20.22 -15.18 -10.61
CA THR A 26 19.59 -16.51 -10.52
C THR A 26 18.28 -16.47 -9.73
N ILE A 27 18.27 -15.81 -8.57
CA ILE A 27 17.06 -15.60 -7.76
C ILE A 27 15.99 -14.84 -8.54
N ASN A 28 16.38 -13.80 -9.26
CA ASN A 28 15.45 -13.00 -10.08
C ASN A 28 14.81 -13.83 -11.20
N LYS A 29 15.58 -14.73 -11.85
CA LYS A 29 15.06 -15.69 -12.84
C LYS A 29 14.09 -16.67 -12.20
N PHE A 30 14.47 -17.26 -11.06
CA PHE A 30 13.61 -18.20 -10.32
C PHE A 30 12.29 -17.55 -9.92
N THR A 31 12.33 -16.31 -9.42
CA THR A 31 11.13 -15.54 -9.04
C THR A 31 10.22 -15.28 -10.26
N GLY A 32 10.81 -14.92 -11.41
CA GLY A 32 10.08 -14.76 -12.66
C GLY A 32 9.40 -16.06 -13.12
N TYR A 33 10.09 -17.19 -12.98
CA TYR A 33 9.55 -18.51 -13.26
C TYR A 33 8.37 -18.87 -12.34
N VAL A 34 8.53 -18.74 -11.02
CA VAL A 34 7.46 -18.99 -10.03
C VAL A 34 6.22 -18.16 -10.35
N PHE A 35 6.40 -16.88 -10.69
CA PHE A 35 5.29 -16.03 -11.09
C PHE A 35 4.59 -16.49 -12.38
N SER A 36 5.33 -16.93 -13.40
CA SER A 36 4.74 -17.53 -14.61
C SER A 36 3.88 -18.76 -14.28
N ARG A 37 4.37 -19.61 -13.38
CA ARG A 37 3.64 -20.79 -12.91
C ARG A 37 2.38 -20.39 -12.14
N LEU A 38 2.44 -19.41 -11.25
CA LEU A 38 1.27 -18.90 -10.52
C LEU A 38 0.19 -18.36 -11.45
N ILE A 39 0.56 -17.63 -12.51
CA ILE A 39 -0.41 -17.19 -13.53
C ILE A 39 -1.07 -18.41 -14.21
N THR A 40 -0.26 -19.41 -14.57
CA THR A 40 -0.75 -20.63 -15.23
C THR A 40 -1.72 -21.40 -14.32
N TYR A 41 -1.38 -21.55 -13.03
CA TYR A 41 -2.24 -22.20 -12.04
C TYR A 41 -3.58 -21.48 -11.86
N ALA A 42 -3.59 -20.14 -11.94
CA ALA A 42 -4.82 -19.35 -11.89
C ALA A 42 -5.63 -19.36 -13.22
N GLY A 43 -5.31 -20.26 -14.17
CA GLY A 43 -5.99 -20.38 -15.47
C GLY A 43 -5.51 -19.39 -16.53
N GLY A 44 -4.46 -18.62 -16.25
CA GLY A 44 -3.83 -17.73 -17.23
C GLY A 44 -2.88 -18.46 -18.18
N LYS A 45 -2.47 -17.79 -19.26
CA LYS A 45 -1.38 -18.29 -20.11
C LYS A 45 -0.02 -18.08 -19.40
N PRO A 46 1.00 -18.91 -19.64
CA PRO A 46 2.35 -18.65 -19.16
C PRO A 46 2.92 -17.37 -19.76
N LEU A 47 3.90 -16.76 -19.08
CA LEU A 47 4.52 -15.50 -19.49
C LEU A 47 5.46 -15.67 -20.70
N GLN A 48 6.07 -16.84 -20.83
CA GLN A 48 6.87 -17.25 -21.98
C GLN A 48 6.55 -18.70 -22.36
N LYS A 49 7.04 -19.14 -23.52
CA LYS A 49 6.97 -20.56 -23.91
C LYS A 49 7.78 -21.41 -22.93
N ALA A 50 7.37 -22.66 -22.70
CA ALA A 50 7.94 -23.56 -21.70
C ALA A 50 9.48 -23.63 -21.71
N GLU A 51 10.11 -23.67 -22.89
CA GLU A 51 11.56 -23.70 -23.05
C GLU A 51 12.27 -22.46 -22.50
N ARG A 52 11.62 -21.28 -22.55
CA ARG A 52 12.20 -20.00 -22.13
C ARG A 52 11.61 -19.46 -20.82
N GLU A 53 10.71 -20.18 -20.16
CA GLU A 53 10.15 -19.74 -18.86
C GLU A 53 11.24 -19.54 -17.80
N LYS A 54 12.34 -20.30 -17.86
CA LYS A 54 13.50 -20.15 -16.97
C LYS A 54 14.33 -18.91 -17.27
N GLU A 55 14.07 -18.23 -18.38
CA GLU A 55 14.78 -17.03 -18.84
C GLU A 55 14.00 -15.74 -18.60
N ILE A 56 12.87 -15.81 -17.89
CA ILE A 56 12.06 -14.64 -17.56
C ILE A 56 12.90 -13.67 -16.71
N LYS A 57 13.22 -12.51 -17.28
CA LYS A 57 13.88 -11.42 -16.59
C LYS A 57 12.84 -10.50 -15.96
N SER A 58 12.96 -10.26 -14.66
CA SER A 58 12.20 -9.23 -13.97
C SER A 58 13.00 -7.92 -14.00
N PRO A 59 12.54 -6.88 -14.70
CA PRO A 59 13.27 -5.60 -14.74
C PRO A 59 13.23 -4.91 -13.37
N TYR A 60 14.32 -4.23 -13.06
CA TYR A 60 14.39 -3.30 -11.93
C TYR A 60 13.65 -2.02 -12.29
N VAL A 61 12.83 -1.53 -11.37
CA VAL A 61 12.22 -0.20 -11.52
C VAL A 61 13.28 0.84 -11.16
N LYS A 62 13.33 1.94 -11.92
CA LYS A 62 14.15 3.10 -11.54
C LYS A 62 13.33 3.94 -10.56
N ILE A 63 13.83 4.01 -9.35
CA ILE A 63 13.19 4.45 -8.11
C ILE A 63 14.26 5.12 -7.25
N SER A 64 13.90 6.02 -6.34
CA SER A 64 14.86 6.76 -5.51
C SER A 64 15.83 5.83 -4.79
N GLY A 65 17.05 6.31 -4.53
CA GLY A 65 18.01 5.58 -3.70
C GLY A 65 17.71 5.78 -2.23
N GLN A 66 17.90 4.75 -1.40
CA GLN A 66 18.10 4.98 0.03
C GLN A 66 19.45 5.69 0.24
N LYS A 67 19.53 6.61 1.20
CA LYS A 67 20.78 7.33 1.52
C LYS A 67 21.64 6.58 2.53
N THR A 68 21.03 5.93 3.53
CA THR A 68 21.75 5.13 4.51
C THR A 68 21.43 3.65 4.31
N SER A 69 22.29 2.75 4.78
CA SER A 69 22.12 1.30 4.57
C SER A 69 20.92 0.71 5.31
N TYR A 70 20.42 1.38 6.35
CA TYR A 70 19.41 0.84 7.25
C TYR A 70 17.97 1.35 7.01
N ASP A 71 17.72 2.31 6.09
CA ASP A 71 16.35 2.70 5.72
C ASP A 71 15.76 1.86 4.57
N CYS A 72 16.39 0.76 4.15
CA CYS A 72 15.90 -0.08 3.05
C CYS A 72 14.41 -0.47 3.22
N ALA A 73 14.04 -0.92 4.42
CA ALA A 73 12.68 -1.30 4.75
C ALA A 73 11.73 -0.10 4.72
N VAL A 74 12.17 1.07 5.18
CA VAL A 74 11.36 2.31 5.16
C VAL A 74 10.99 2.70 3.73
N TYR A 75 11.98 2.69 2.84
CA TYR A 75 11.75 2.96 1.42
C TYR A 75 10.82 1.91 0.78
N VAL A 76 11.04 0.61 1.04
CA VAL A 76 10.16 -0.45 0.52
C VAL A 76 8.72 -0.28 1.00
N MET A 77 8.52 -0.03 2.30
CA MET A 77 7.18 0.17 2.88
C MET A 77 6.48 1.36 2.25
N LYS A 78 7.16 2.51 2.17
CA LYS A 78 6.58 3.68 1.55
C LYS A 78 6.22 3.43 0.09
N TRP A 79 7.10 2.76 -0.64
CA TRP A 79 6.85 2.47 -2.04
C TRP A 79 5.66 1.56 -2.25
N MET A 80 5.47 0.58 -1.37
CA MET A 80 4.27 -0.25 -1.39
C MET A 80 3.00 0.57 -1.09
N GLU A 81 3.08 1.65 -0.31
CA GLU A 81 1.97 2.57 -0.04
C GLU A 81 1.60 3.44 -1.26
N ILE A 82 2.61 3.94 -2.00
CA ILE A 82 2.39 4.93 -3.07
C ILE A 82 2.37 4.36 -4.49
N ILE A 83 2.93 3.16 -4.70
CA ILE A 83 3.05 2.60 -6.05
C ILE A 83 1.67 2.19 -6.55
N GLU A 84 1.20 2.92 -7.56
CA GLU A 84 0.17 2.43 -8.45
C GLU A 84 0.84 1.63 -9.59
N PRO A 85 0.50 0.33 -9.76
CA PRO A 85 1.06 -0.49 -10.84
C PRO A 85 0.80 0.07 -12.25
N GLU A 86 -0.15 0.99 -12.37
CA GLU A 86 -0.51 1.70 -13.59
C GLU A 86 0.52 2.76 -13.98
N ASN A 87 1.08 3.46 -12.99
CA ASN A 87 1.93 4.64 -13.12
C ASN A 87 3.43 4.31 -13.26
N ILE A 88 3.87 3.11 -12.88
CA ILE A 88 5.29 2.69 -12.98
C ILE A 88 5.85 2.83 -14.40
N LYS A 89 5.04 2.59 -15.44
CA LYS A 89 5.48 2.75 -16.83
C LYS A 89 5.49 4.19 -17.32
N LYS A 90 4.72 5.06 -16.68
CA LYS A 90 4.51 6.44 -17.15
C LYS A 90 5.58 7.40 -16.64
N GLY A 91 6.54 6.93 -15.83
CA GLY A 91 7.53 7.78 -15.17
C GLY A 91 6.86 8.89 -14.33
N LYS A 92 5.59 8.67 -13.95
CA LYS A 92 4.69 9.73 -13.45
C LYS A 92 5.05 10.24 -12.07
N TYR A 93 5.81 9.44 -11.33
CA TYR A 93 6.38 9.88 -10.08
C TYR A 93 7.78 10.40 -10.40
N GLN A 94 8.04 11.67 -10.07
CA GLN A 94 9.41 12.11 -9.86
C GLN A 94 9.88 11.47 -8.57
N TRP A 95 10.72 10.45 -8.71
CA TRP A 95 11.28 9.69 -7.60
C TRP A 95 12.60 10.35 -7.19
N ASP A 96 12.53 11.57 -6.69
CA ASP A 96 13.72 12.25 -6.15
C ASP A 96 14.12 11.59 -4.82
N ASN A 97 15.38 11.78 -4.43
CA ASN A 97 15.87 11.29 -3.15
C ASN A 97 15.23 12.10 -2.03
N TRP A 98 14.65 11.42 -1.05
CA TRP A 98 14.02 12.08 0.10
C TRP A 98 15.08 12.73 0.99
N PRO A 99 14.80 13.92 1.57
CA PRO A 99 15.61 14.44 2.66
C PRO A 99 15.48 13.49 3.87
N GLN A 100 16.53 13.40 4.70
CA GLN A 100 16.53 12.47 5.82
C GLN A 100 15.41 12.77 6.82
N GLU A 101 15.06 14.05 6.97
CA GLU A 101 13.94 14.51 7.81
C GLU A 101 12.59 13.89 7.42
N GLU A 102 12.31 13.71 6.13
CA GLU A 102 11.09 13.04 5.65
C GLU A 102 11.12 11.54 5.93
N VAL A 103 12.29 10.92 5.80
CA VAL A 103 12.47 9.49 6.13
C VAL A 103 12.23 9.27 7.62
N ASP A 104 12.79 10.12 8.47
CA ASP A 104 12.64 10.04 9.93
C ASP A 104 11.22 10.38 10.37
N HIS A 105 10.59 11.38 9.75
CA HIS A 105 9.18 11.67 9.96
C HIS A 105 8.31 10.45 9.64
N TYR A 106 8.52 9.82 8.48
CA TYR A 106 7.77 8.64 8.09
C TYR A 106 7.99 7.46 9.06
N ARG A 107 9.19 7.28 9.61
CA ARG A 107 9.44 6.26 10.65
C ARG A 107 8.55 6.47 11.87
N VAL A 108 8.51 7.70 12.38
CA VAL A 108 7.70 8.07 13.55
C VAL A 108 6.22 7.91 13.26
N GLU A 109 5.78 8.37 12.08
CA GLU A 109 4.40 8.24 11.63
C GLU A 109 3.99 6.76 11.54
N TYR A 110 4.79 5.94 10.87
CA TYR A 110 4.48 4.53 10.66
C TYR A 110 4.52 3.74 11.98
N ALA A 111 5.47 4.01 12.86
CA ALA A 111 5.51 3.43 14.21
C ALA A 111 4.24 3.78 15.00
N SER A 112 3.79 5.04 14.92
CA SER A 112 2.55 5.48 15.57
C SER A 112 1.33 4.75 15.01
N ARG A 113 1.25 4.55 13.69
CA ARG A 113 0.15 3.78 13.06
C ARG A 113 0.09 2.34 13.59
N ILE A 114 1.24 1.69 13.82
CA ILE A 114 1.29 0.34 14.39
C ILE A 114 0.83 0.37 15.86
N LEU A 115 1.45 1.22 16.68
CA LEU A 115 1.20 1.28 18.13
C LEU A 115 -0.25 1.64 18.45
N PHE A 116 -0.85 2.53 17.65
CA PHE A 116 -2.22 3.00 17.86
C PHE A 116 -3.22 2.36 16.90
N SER A 117 -2.88 1.26 16.22
CA SER A 117 -3.74 0.64 15.20
C SER A 117 -5.15 0.27 15.72
N GLU A 118 -5.21 -0.30 16.93
CA GLU A 118 -6.47 -0.65 17.58
C GLU A 118 -7.28 0.60 17.96
N MET A 119 -6.64 1.58 18.59
CA MET A 119 -7.26 2.86 18.95
C MET A 119 -7.78 3.61 17.72
N ASN A 120 -7.02 3.61 16.63
CA ASN A 120 -7.42 4.21 15.36
C ASN A 120 -8.65 3.50 14.79
N THR A 121 -8.71 2.17 14.88
CA THR A 121 -9.88 1.39 14.44
C THR A 121 -11.13 1.73 15.25
N GLN A 122 -11.00 1.84 16.58
CA GLN A 122 -12.10 2.23 17.46
C GLN A 122 -12.57 3.66 17.20
N ARG A 123 -11.63 4.60 17.04
CA ARG A 123 -11.92 5.99 16.67
C ARG A 123 -12.69 6.06 15.35
N ASP A 124 -12.23 5.35 14.32
CA ASP A 124 -12.88 5.35 13.01
C ASP A 124 -14.29 4.76 13.08
N GLN A 125 -14.50 3.73 13.90
CA GLN A 125 -15.84 3.17 14.15
C GLN A 125 -16.75 4.20 14.82
N ALA A 126 -16.30 4.86 15.89
CA ALA A 126 -17.07 5.88 16.58
C ALA A 126 -17.44 7.06 15.66
N ILE A 127 -16.51 7.49 14.78
CA ILE A 127 -16.77 8.54 13.78
C ILE A 127 -17.84 8.08 12.78
N ARG A 128 -17.77 6.84 12.29
CA ARG A 128 -18.77 6.28 11.37
C ARG A 128 -20.15 6.20 12.01
N GLU A 129 -20.25 5.68 13.22
CA GLU A 129 -21.51 5.58 13.96
C GLU A 129 -22.11 6.96 14.24
N SER A 130 -21.30 7.92 14.70
CA SER A 130 -21.72 9.30 14.89
C SER A 130 -22.24 9.94 13.60
N SER A 131 -21.55 9.73 12.47
CA SER A 131 -21.96 10.25 11.16
C SER A 131 -23.27 9.61 10.66
N ALA A 132 -23.48 8.32 10.93
CA ALA A 132 -24.73 7.63 10.62
C ALA A 132 -25.92 8.19 11.42
N ILE A 133 -25.71 8.47 12.71
CA ILE A 133 -26.72 9.14 13.57
C ILE A 133 -27.04 10.55 13.06
N ARG A 134 -26.04 11.32 12.62
CA ARG A 134 -26.26 12.65 12.04
C ARG A 134 -27.00 12.62 10.70
N LEU A 135 -26.78 11.57 9.90
CA LEU A 135 -27.41 11.39 8.58
C LEU A 135 -28.80 10.77 8.65
N SER A 136 -29.11 9.96 9.68
CA SER A 136 -30.49 9.67 10.00
C SER A 136 -31.18 11.00 10.31
N LYS A 137 -32.14 11.39 9.46
CA LYS A 137 -32.96 12.58 9.68
C LYS A 137 -33.30 12.65 11.18
N PRO A 138 -33.04 13.77 11.87
CA PRO A 138 -33.69 14.00 13.15
C PRO A 138 -35.18 13.75 12.90
N SER A 139 -35.84 12.98 13.77
CA SER A 139 -37.29 12.77 13.63
C SER A 139 -37.94 14.13 13.44
N SER A 140 -38.99 14.23 12.61
CA SER A 140 -39.69 15.51 12.40
C SER A 140 -40.23 16.12 13.69
N ILE A 141 -40.25 15.35 14.79
CA ILE A 141 -40.53 15.77 16.15
C ILE A 141 -39.43 16.72 16.69
N LEU A 142 -38.15 16.45 16.43
CA LEU A 142 -37.02 17.30 16.87
C LEU A 142 -36.86 18.61 16.08
N LEU A 143 -37.46 18.69 14.89
CA LEU A 143 -37.41 19.89 14.03
C LEU A 143 -38.66 20.77 14.18
N SER A 144 -39.62 20.37 15.03
CA SER A 144 -40.77 21.18 15.36
C SER A 144 -40.36 22.35 16.27
N PRO A 145 -40.72 23.60 15.93
CA PRO A 145 -40.52 24.75 16.85
C PRO A 145 -41.26 24.60 18.19
N PHE A 146 -42.16 23.61 18.29
CA PHE A 146 -43.02 23.37 19.45
C PHE A 146 -42.53 22.25 20.37
N CYS A 147 -41.46 21.52 20.00
CA CYS A 147 -40.92 20.45 20.84
C CYS A 147 -39.76 20.97 21.69
N GLN A 148 -40.07 21.47 22.89
CA GLN A 148 -39.08 21.71 23.94
C GLN A 148 -38.77 20.39 24.66
N ILE A 149 -37.54 19.92 24.58
CA ILE A 149 -37.06 18.80 25.41
C ILE A 149 -36.61 19.40 26.74
N ASN A 150 -37.29 19.03 27.82
CA ASN A 150 -36.92 19.45 29.17
C ASN A 150 -35.97 18.41 29.79
N SER A 151 -35.16 18.84 30.75
CA SER A 151 -34.20 17.95 31.44
C SER A 151 -34.87 16.78 32.15
N ALA A 152 -36.17 16.88 32.49
CA ALA A 152 -36.96 15.81 33.09
C ALA A 152 -37.28 14.65 32.11
N ASP A 153 -37.14 14.85 30.80
CA ASP A 153 -37.49 13.87 29.77
C ASP A 153 -36.33 12.90 29.45
N ILE A 154 -35.12 13.18 29.95
CA ILE A 154 -33.96 12.31 29.79
C ILE A 154 -33.93 11.35 30.98
N LYS A 155 -34.39 10.12 30.79
CA LYS A 155 -34.17 9.05 31.78
C LYS A 155 -32.68 8.71 31.83
N THR A 156 -32.01 9.13 32.90
CA THR A 156 -30.68 8.62 33.28
C THR A 156 -30.84 7.18 33.74
N GLY A 157 -30.43 6.25 32.88
CA GLY A 157 -30.23 4.84 33.20
C GLY A 157 -28.76 4.56 33.47
#